data_AF-A0A8J5CDR7-F1
#
_entry.id   AF-A0A8J5CDR7-F1
#
_cell.length_a   1.000
_cell.length_b   1.000
_cell.length_c   1.000
_cell.angle_alpha   90.00
_cell.angle_beta   90.00
_cell.angle_gamma   90.00
#
_symmetry.space_group_name_H-M   'P 1'
#
loop_
_entity.id
_entity.type
_entity.pdbx_description
1 polymer ?
#
loop_
_entity_poly.entity_id
_entity_poly.type
_entity_poly.pdbx_seq_one_letter_code
_entity_poly.pdbx_strand_id
1 'polypeptide(L)'
;MQKRSRSPANPPERRTRPRPASALATTLSAGRHTKQSLPPLRSAASSGNLSSHASGRASVVPSGNVKVVVRVRPFVKREREAGAENLISMKNDSTTIRPPSGAASNPRNPTEPRTFTFDRSFDSHDPASKDFAAQNTVYDEIGAEMLQHNFEGYNSCIFAYGQTGSGKSYTMMGTPDDLGLIPRTCEQLFKQIDEMASADVSVTVRVSYLEIYNERVQDLLRPQRKQGSGPPSLGNSSLRLREAKDTGPYVEGLSDFPVESYQDVKKYLELGNANRVTAATKMNDASSRSHAVFTLEVKQVLFDQEHDTTEEKTSRIRLVDLAGSERATSTGNTGQMLREGGQINKSLTTLGRVISILAESSSRNSTAVTPFRDSTLTWLLKENLGGNSKTIMVACISPTDYSETLSTLRYADQAKKIKTQAVKNQDILSAAQRDLQIEEMQERINELQNKVSEQSSRPDQSLQSTAEFQKIRNAVKLFQDRAKHEESKRKAQVLELEALRRHNKLLTGHINDMAVQSPSSKSESVEKDLYGSLVMEQDSIRKDLADLGKLVKEDVSKYEQLLA
;
A
#
# COMPACT_ATOMS: atom_id res chain seq x y z
N MET A 1 -80.14 9.75 -0.33
CA MET A 1 -80.57 10.78 -1.30
C MET A 1 -79.38 11.26 -2.11
N GLN A 2 -79.52 11.24 -3.43
CA GLN A 2 -78.78 11.93 -4.49
C GLN A 2 -77.25 11.81 -4.63
N LYS A 3 -76.91 11.04 -5.69
CA LYS A 3 -75.73 11.15 -6.54
C LYS A 3 -75.45 12.60 -6.98
N ARG A 4 -74.18 12.97 -7.16
CA ARG A 4 -73.74 13.79 -8.30
C ARG A 4 -72.29 13.50 -8.68
N SER A 5 -72.18 12.89 -9.85
CA SER A 5 -71.01 12.69 -10.70
C SER A 5 -70.47 14.00 -11.27
N ARG A 6 -69.15 14.16 -11.36
CA ARG A 6 -68.49 14.98 -12.39
C ARG A 6 -67.24 14.30 -12.94
N SER A 7 -67.23 14.20 -14.26
CA SER A 7 -66.23 13.67 -15.17
C SER A 7 -65.03 14.64 -15.35
N PRO A 8 -63.95 14.21 -16.06
CA PRO A 8 -62.61 14.77 -15.93
C PRO A 8 -62.31 15.93 -16.90
N ALA A 9 -61.39 16.82 -16.51
CA ALA A 9 -60.84 17.86 -17.37
C ALA A 9 -59.44 17.48 -17.87
N ASN A 10 -59.24 17.58 -19.18
CA ASN A 10 -58.01 17.32 -19.93
C ASN A 10 -56.93 18.41 -19.75
N PRO A 11 -55.65 18.13 -20.08
CA PRO A 11 -54.48 18.95 -19.75
C PRO A 11 -54.21 20.06 -20.77
N PRO A 12 -53.43 21.11 -20.43
CA PRO A 12 -53.03 22.14 -21.39
C PRO A 12 -51.77 21.77 -22.18
N GLU A 13 -51.80 22.13 -23.46
CA GLU A 13 -50.85 21.84 -24.53
C GLU A 13 -49.51 22.61 -24.44
N ARG A 14 -48.48 21.96 -25.01
CA ARG A 14 -47.17 22.52 -25.37
C ARG A 14 -47.29 23.64 -26.40
N ARG A 15 -46.58 24.74 -26.20
CA ARG A 15 -46.23 25.70 -27.26
C ARG A 15 -44.74 25.65 -27.57
N THR A 16 -44.43 25.23 -28.78
CA THR A 16 -43.15 25.37 -29.48
C THR A 16 -43.00 26.78 -30.03
N ARG A 17 -41.77 27.30 -30.10
CA ARG A 17 -41.41 28.47 -30.92
C ARG A 17 -40.11 28.21 -31.71
N PRO A 18 -39.94 28.84 -32.88
CA PRO A 18 -39.21 28.28 -34.01
C PRO A 18 -37.84 28.93 -34.25
N ARG A 19 -37.00 28.23 -35.02
CA ARG A 19 -35.77 28.75 -35.66
C ARG A 19 -36.11 29.36 -37.01
N PRO A 20 -35.41 30.42 -37.47
CA PRO A 20 -35.37 30.77 -38.88
C PRO A 20 -34.13 30.18 -39.57
N ALA A 21 -34.32 29.86 -40.84
CA ALA A 21 -33.31 29.44 -41.80
C ALA A 21 -33.06 30.58 -42.81
N SER A 22 -31.86 30.62 -43.39
CA SER A 22 -31.69 30.97 -44.81
C SER A 22 -30.34 30.46 -45.32
N ALA A 23 -30.42 29.65 -46.38
CA ALA A 23 -29.32 29.14 -47.17
C ALA A 23 -28.92 30.13 -48.28
N LEU A 24 -27.70 30.00 -48.84
CA LEU A 24 -27.51 29.74 -50.28
C LEU A 24 -26.05 29.43 -50.63
N ALA A 25 -25.91 28.50 -51.57
CA ALA A 25 -24.71 27.85 -52.10
C ALA A 25 -23.83 28.81 -52.92
N THR A 26 -22.58 28.49 -53.28
CA THR A 26 -22.24 27.61 -54.43
C THR A 26 -20.73 27.29 -54.47
N THR A 27 -20.46 26.09 -54.99
CA THR A 27 -19.23 25.33 -55.31
C THR A 27 -18.04 26.06 -55.95
N LEU A 28 -16.82 25.55 -55.73
CA LEU A 28 -15.97 24.94 -56.79
C LEU A 28 -14.70 24.23 -56.25
N SER A 29 -14.32 23.21 -57.03
CA SER A 29 -13.28 22.18 -56.94
C SER A 29 -11.83 22.68 -57.02
N ALA A 30 -10.87 21.94 -56.42
CA ALA A 30 -9.72 21.33 -57.13
C ALA A 30 -8.68 20.72 -56.17
N GLY A 31 -8.26 19.48 -56.46
CA GLY A 31 -7.17 18.77 -55.78
C GLY A 31 -5.77 19.15 -56.28
N ARG A 32 -4.73 18.62 -55.64
CA ARG A 32 -3.35 18.64 -56.16
C ARG A 32 -2.48 17.51 -55.57
N HIS A 33 -1.84 16.77 -56.47
CA HIS A 33 -0.76 15.81 -56.23
C HIS A 33 0.53 16.30 -56.91
N THR A 34 1.68 15.91 -56.33
CA THR A 34 3.08 15.91 -56.84
C THR A 34 3.78 17.30 -56.95
N LYS A 35 5.09 17.49 -56.70
CA LYS A 35 6.33 16.70 -56.90
C LYS A 35 7.46 17.07 -55.91
N GLN A 36 8.50 16.23 -55.95
CA GLN A 36 9.81 16.21 -55.26
C GLN A 36 10.67 17.49 -55.33
N SER A 37 11.51 17.71 -54.30
CA SER A 37 12.91 18.21 -54.42
C SER A 37 13.71 18.04 -53.11
N LEU A 38 14.98 17.61 -53.23
CA LEU A 38 16.08 17.62 -52.24
C LEU A 38 16.99 18.87 -52.51
N PRO A 39 18.12 19.14 -51.81
CA PRO A 39 18.50 19.14 -50.37
C PRO A 39 19.04 20.57 -49.95
N PRO A 40 19.73 20.83 -48.80
CA PRO A 40 21.17 20.50 -48.65
C PRO A 40 21.68 20.19 -47.21
N LEU A 41 22.86 19.55 -47.16
CA LEU A 41 23.74 19.39 -46.00
C LEU A 41 24.44 20.70 -45.62
N ARG A 42 24.56 21.01 -44.32
CA ARG A 42 25.74 21.67 -43.72
C ARG A 42 25.77 21.58 -42.20
N SER A 43 26.98 21.40 -41.70
CA SER A 43 27.48 21.29 -40.33
C SER A 43 27.35 22.58 -39.50
N ALA A 44 27.18 22.43 -38.18
CA ALA A 44 28.05 22.96 -37.10
C ALA A 44 27.29 23.37 -35.83
N ALA A 45 27.86 22.93 -34.69
CA ALA A 45 27.81 23.52 -33.34
C ALA A 45 26.46 23.65 -32.61
N SER A 46 26.19 22.72 -31.69
CA SER A 46 25.33 22.96 -30.52
C SER A 46 26.17 22.94 -29.25
N SER A 47 26.45 24.14 -28.74
CA SER A 47 26.80 24.38 -27.34
C SER A 47 25.63 23.98 -26.44
N GLY A 48 25.97 23.47 -25.26
CA GLY A 48 25.10 22.65 -24.42
C GLY A 48 23.89 23.35 -23.79
N ASN A 49 22.95 22.49 -23.37
CA ASN A 49 22.17 22.70 -22.16
C ASN A 49 21.68 21.35 -21.61
N LEU A 50 22.30 20.99 -20.47
CA LEU A 50 21.82 20.20 -19.33
C LEU A 50 20.66 19.22 -19.58
N SER A 51 21.03 17.94 -19.69
CA SER A 51 20.15 16.78 -19.66
C SER A 51 19.48 16.61 -18.30
N SER A 52 18.15 16.55 -18.31
CA SER A 52 17.32 15.98 -17.26
C SER A 52 17.65 14.49 -17.04
N HIS A 53 17.66 14.08 -15.78
CA HIS A 53 17.97 12.73 -15.32
C HIS A 53 17.16 11.66 -16.07
N ALA A 54 17.89 10.78 -16.77
CA ALA A 54 17.36 9.54 -17.28
C ALA A 54 17.31 8.52 -16.12
N SER A 55 16.15 8.39 -15.49
CA SER A 55 15.83 7.21 -14.68
C SER A 55 15.92 5.98 -15.58
N GLY A 56 16.60 4.94 -15.08
CA GLY A 56 16.72 3.66 -15.76
C GLY A 56 15.34 3.14 -16.16
N ARG A 57 15.21 2.66 -17.39
CA ARG A 57 13.97 2.08 -17.93
C ARG A 57 13.50 0.96 -17.00
N ALA A 58 12.49 1.25 -16.17
CA ALA A 58 11.82 0.24 -15.37
C ALA A 58 11.36 -0.89 -16.30
N SER A 59 11.76 -2.13 -16.00
CA SER A 59 11.31 -3.29 -16.76
C SER A 59 9.80 -3.44 -16.57
N VAL A 60 9.03 -3.06 -17.60
CA VAL A 60 7.58 -3.22 -17.62
C VAL A 60 7.27 -4.70 -17.76
N VAL A 61 7.05 -5.36 -16.62
CA VAL A 61 6.47 -6.72 -16.57
C VAL A 61 5.00 -6.62 -17.01
N PRO A 62 4.41 -7.64 -17.69
CA PRO A 62 3.10 -7.53 -18.30
C PRO A 62 2.03 -7.04 -17.31
N SER A 63 1.23 -6.06 -17.73
CA SER A 63 0.12 -5.51 -16.96
C SER A 63 -0.82 -6.62 -16.50
N GLY A 64 -0.96 -6.81 -15.20
CA GLY A 64 -1.91 -7.77 -14.63
C GLY A 64 -3.31 -7.17 -14.59
N ASN A 65 -4.31 -7.98 -14.94
CA ASN A 65 -5.68 -7.65 -14.57
C ASN A 65 -5.81 -7.72 -13.04
N VAL A 66 -6.77 -6.99 -12.47
CA VAL A 66 -7.19 -7.23 -11.09
C VAL A 66 -7.63 -8.68 -10.98
N LYS A 67 -7.00 -9.44 -10.07
CA LYS A 67 -7.41 -10.81 -9.78
C LYS A 67 -8.65 -10.77 -8.90
N VAL A 68 -9.60 -11.65 -9.16
CA VAL A 68 -10.86 -11.74 -8.43
C VAL A 68 -11.04 -13.15 -7.94
N VAL A 69 -11.20 -13.27 -6.62
CA VAL A 69 -11.52 -14.53 -5.96
C VAL A 69 -12.85 -14.41 -5.24
N VAL A 70 -13.64 -15.47 -5.25
CA VAL A 70 -14.92 -15.52 -4.54
C VAL A 70 -14.80 -16.47 -3.36
N ARG A 71 -15.42 -16.13 -2.23
CA ARG A 71 -15.48 -17.01 -1.07
C ARG A 71 -16.90 -17.07 -0.52
N VAL A 72 -17.47 -18.27 -0.45
CA VAL A 72 -18.75 -18.52 0.21
C VAL A 72 -18.52 -19.00 1.64
N ARG A 73 -19.24 -18.41 2.60
CA ARG A 73 -19.14 -18.79 4.01
C ARG A 73 -20.03 -19.99 4.37
N PRO A 74 -19.79 -20.66 5.52
CA PRO A 74 -20.75 -21.61 6.08
C PRO A 74 -22.06 -20.94 6.45
N PHE A 75 -23.11 -21.73 6.66
CA PHE A 75 -24.33 -21.24 7.31
C PHE A 75 -24.03 -20.68 8.70
N VAL A 76 -24.56 -19.49 8.99
CA VAL A 76 -24.59 -18.98 10.36
C VAL A 76 -25.65 -19.72 11.18
N LYS A 77 -25.52 -19.69 12.51
CA LYS A 77 -26.40 -20.39 13.45
C LYS A 77 -27.90 -20.19 13.12
N ARG A 78 -28.31 -18.94 12.90
CA ARG A 78 -29.70 -18.58 12.55
C ARG A 78 -30.18 -19.23 11.24
N GLU A 79 -29.32 -19.33 10.22
CA GLU A 79 -29.67 -19.92 8.93
C GLU A 79 -29.82 -21.44 9.04
N ARG A 80 -28.93 -22.09 9.81
CA ARG A 80 -29.00 -23.51 10.09
C ARG A 80 -30.26 -23.88 10.88
N GLU A 81 -30.59 -23.10 11.90
CA GLU A 81 -31.81 -23.27 12.70
C GLU A 81 -33.09 -23.03 11.89
N ALA A 82 -33.04 -22.12 10.92
CA ALA A 82 -34.16 -21.85 10.02
C ALA A 82 -34.28 -22.84 8.86
N GLY A 83 -33.36 -23.81 8.72
CA GLY A 83 -33.35 -24.76 7.60
C GLY A 83 -33.18 -24.06 6.24
N ALA A 84 -32.34 -23.03 6.17
CA ALA A 84 -32.15 -22.24 4.96
C ALA A 84 -31.60 -23.09 3.80
N GLU A 85 -32.04 -22.76 2.58
CA GLU A 85 -31.55 -23.37 1.35
C GLU A 85 -30.16 -22.82 0.97
N ASN A 86 -29.24 -23.69 0.56
CA ASN A 86 -27.97 -23.25 -0.02
C ASN A 86 -28.18 -22.92 -1.51
N LEU A 87 -28.02 -21.65 -1.86
CA LEU A 87 -28.20 -21.13 -3.22
C LEU A 87 -26.91 -21.18 -4.04
N ILE A 88 -25.78 -21.54 -3.43
CA ILE A 88 -24.44 -21.47 -4.05
C ILE A 88 -23.89 -22.87 -4.30
N SER A 89 -23.35 -23.05 -5.49
CA SER A 89 -22.65 -24.24 -5.92
C SER A 89 -21.34 -23.80 -6.57
N MET A 90 -20.20 -24.23 -6.02
CA MET A 90 -18.89 -23.95 -6.59
C MET A 90 -18.28 -25.23 -7.17
N LYS A 91 -17.64 -25.10 -8.33
CA LYS A 91 -16.88 -26.18 -8.95
C LYS A 91 -15.68 -25.60 -9.65
N ASN A 92 -14.48 -25.98 -9.21
CA ASN A 92 -13.23 -25.34 -9.62
C ASN A 92 -13.35 -23.82 -9.43
N ASP A 93 -13.05 -23.03 -10.48
CA ASP A 93 -13.10 -21.57 -10.42
C ASP A 93 -14.45 -20.98 -10.85
N SER A 94 -15.46 -21.84 -11.05
CA SER A 94 -16.82 -21.44 -11.38
C SER A 94 -17.72 -21.40 -10.15
N THR A 95 -18.44 -20.28 -9.99
CA THR A 95 -19.46 -20.08 -8.95
C THR A 95 -20.84 -19.96 -9.60
N THR A 96 -21.77 -20.83 -9.22
CA THR A 96 -23.16 -20.81 -9.68
C THR A 96 -24.10 -20.40 -8.55
N ILE A 97 -24.95 -19.40 -8.81
CA ILE A 97 -26.04 -19.00 -7.92
C ILE A 97 -27.39 -19.47 -8.48
N ARG A 98 -28.17 -20.16 -7.66
CA ARG A 98 -29.50 -20.67 -7.99
C ARG A 98 -30.57 -19.75 -7.39
N PRO A 99 -31.63 -19.40 -8.16
CA PRO A 99 -32.79 -18.73 -7.60
C PRO A 99 -33.44 -19.57 -6.49
N PRO A 100 -33.94 -18.95 -5.40
CA PRO A 100 -34.56 -19.68 -4.31
C PRO A 100 -35.85 -20.38 -4.75
N SER A 101 -36.12 -21.53 -4.14
CA SER A 101 -37.31 -22.34 -4.41
C SER A 101 -38.59 -21.52 -4.19
N GLY A 102 -39.40 -21.31 -5.26
CA GLY A 102 -40.62 -20.49 -5.23
C GLY A 102 -40.53 -19.14 -5.98
N ALA A 103 -39.34 -18.75 -6.45
CA ALA A 103 -39.15 -17.53 -7.24
C ALA A 103 -39.93 -17.52 -8.58
N ALA A 104 -40.28 -18.70 -9.11
CA ALA A 104 -41.03 -18.88 -10.36
C ALA A 104 -42.48 -18.31 -10.33
N SER A 105 -42.99 -17.94 -9.15
CA SER A 105 -44.32 -17.34 -9.00
C SER A 105 -44.40 -15.87 -9.44
N ASN A 106 -43.25 -15.19 -9.62
CA ASN A 106 -43.19 -13.80 -10.06
C ASN A 106 -42.46 -13.70 -11.41
N PRO A 107 -43.12 -13.27 -12.50
CA PRO A 107 -42.52 -13.23 -13.84
C PRO A 107 -41.34 -12.24 -13.99
N ARG A 108 -41.05 -11.43 -12.95
CA ARG A 108 -39.86 -10.56 -12.88
C ARG A 108 -38.64 -11.22 -12.22
N ASN A 109 -38.81 -12.37 -11.58
CA ASN A 109 -37.71 -13.05 -10.91
C ASN A 109 -36.95 -13.95 -11.90
N PRO A 110 -35.60 -13.95 -11.86
CA PRO A 110 -34.82 -14.88 -12.66
C PRO A 110 -35.16 -16.32 -12.25
N THR A 111 -35.50 -17.15 -13.23
CA THR A 111 -35.80 -18.58 -13.03
C THR A 111 -34.59 -19.47 -13.27
N GLU A 112 -33.58 -18.97 -13.99
CA GLU A 112 -32.40 -19.74 -14.37
C GLU A 112 -31.22 -19.50 -13.43
N PRO A 113 -30.46 -20.55 -13.09
CA PRO A 113 -29.16 -20.43 -12.44
C PRO A 113 -28.21 -19.54 -13.25
N ARG A 114 -27.38 -18.76 -12.55
CA ARG A 114 -26.34 -17.95 -13.18
C ARG A 114 -24.96 -18.42 -12.74
N THR A 115 -24.09 -18.65 -13.71
CA THR A 115 -22.72 -19.11 -13.49
C THR A 115 -21.74 -18.00 -13.86
N PHE A 116 -20.74 -17.81 -13.01
CA PHE A 116 -19.64 -16.87 -13.18
C PHE A 116 -18.31 -17.62 -13.04
N THR A 117 -17.26 -17.15 -13.72
CA THR A 117 -15.92 -17.77 -13.65
C THR A 117 -14.90 -16.73 -13.21
N PHE A 118 -14.21 -17.02 -12.11
CA PHE A 118 -13.26 -16.12 -11.46
C PHE A 118 -11.85 -16.67 -11.57
N ASP A 119 -10.88 -16.01 -10.93
CA ASP A 119 -9.51 -16.54 -10.86
C ASP A 119 -9.44 -17.67 -9.83
N ARG A 120 -10.25 -17.60 -8.76
CA ARG A 120 -10.55 -18.71 -7.84
C ARG A 120 -11.94 -18.62 -7.22
N SER A 121 -12.52 -19.77 -6.86
CA SER A 121 -13.75 -19.87 -6.06
C SER A 121 -13.52 -20.77 -4.84
N PHE A 122 -13.55 -20.19 -3.65
CA PHE A 122 -13.32 -20.85 -2.37
C PHE A 122 -14.66 -21.27 -1.75
N ASP A 123 -14.90 -22.58 -1.71
CA ASP A 123 -16.06 -23.15 -1.02
C ASP A 123 -15.73 -23.40 0.46
N SER A 124 -16.11 -22.46 1.33
CA SER A 124 -16.04 -22.65 2.78
C SER A 124 -17.42 -23.01 3.36
N HIS A 125 -18.35 -23.57 2.58
CA HIS A 125 -19.73 -23.79 3.06
C HIS A 125 -19.85 -24.95 4.05
N ASP A 126 -19.27 -26.11 3.71
CA ASP A 126 -19.38 -27.34 4.49
C ASP A 126 -18.00 -27.76 5.05
N PRO A 127 -17.76 -27.62 6.36
CA PRO A 127 -16.52 -28.06 7.01
C PRO A 127 -16.21 -29.55 6.85
N ALA A 128 -17.20 -30.40 6.54
CA ALA A 128 -16.99 -31.82 6.28
C ALA A 128 -16.59 -32.12 4.83
N SER A 129 -16.67 -31.15 3.93
CA SER A 129 -16.27 -31.30 2.54
C SER A 129 -14.76 -31.42 2.40
N LYS A 130 -14.30 -32.27 1.48
CA LYS A 130 -12.88 -32.36 1.11
C LYS A 130 -12.38 -31.09 0.43
N ASP A 131 -13.28 -30.36 -0.22
CA ASP A 131 -12.99 -29.13 -0.94
C ASP A 131 -13.18 -27.88 -0.04
N PHE A 132 -13.27 -28.06 1.28
CA PHE A 132 -13.45 -26.96 2.23
C PHE A 132 -12.24 -26.02 2.21
N ALA A 133 -12.47 -24.77 1.82
CA ALA A 133 -11.46 -23.73 1.81
C ALA A 133 -11.28 -23.12 3.21
N ALA A 134 -10.33 -23.65 3.99
CA ALA A 134 -9.91 -23.11 5.28
C ALA A 134 -9.12 -21.79 5.12
N GLN A 135 -8.89 -21.06 6.23
CA GLN A 135 -8.09 -19.82 6.19
C GLN A 135 -6.67 -20.04 5.65
N ASN A 136 -6.03 -21.17 5.99
CA ASN A 136 -4.71 -21.53 5.46
C ASN A 136 -4.75 -21.63 3.93
N THR A 137 -5.72 -22.37 3.38
CA THR A 137 -5.89 -22.53 1.92
C THR A 137 -6.06 -21.18 1.23
N VAL A 138 -6.90 -20.30 1.78
CA VAL A 138 -7.08 -18.95 1.23
C VAL A 138 -5.78 -18.16 1.28
N TYR A 139 -5.04 -18.22 2.39
CA TYR A 139 -3.74 -17.54 2.50
C TYR A 139 -2.69 -18.09 1.53
N ASP A 140 -2.56 -19.41 1.42
CA ASP A 140 -1.56 -20.05 0.57
C ASP A 140 -1.80 -19.73 -0.92
N GLU A 141 -3.07 -19.63 -1.34
CA GLU A 141 -3.41 -19.36 -2.73
C GLU A 141 -3.35 -17.87 -3.13
N ILE A 142 -3.64 -16.93 -2.23
CA ILE A 142 -3.64 -15.49 -2.58
C ILE A 142 -2.71 -14.62 -1.72
N GLY A 143 -2.50 -14.97 -0.45
CA GLY A 143 -1.66 -14.21 0.47
C GLY A 143 -0.17 -14.41 0.20
N ALA A 144 0.26 -15.67 0.03
CA ALA A 144 1.66 -16.02 -0.21
C ALA A 144 2.20 -15.42 -1.53
N GLU A 145 1.42 -15.53 -2.62
CA GLU A 145 1.77 -14.93 -3.91
C GLU A 145 1.93 -13.41 -3.81
N MET A 146 1.04 -12.74 -3.08
CA MET A 146 1.11 -11.29 -2.92
C MET A 146 2.31 -10.85 -2.10
N LEU A 147 2.63 -11.59 -1.02
CA LEU A 147 3.80 -11.32 -0.21
C LEU A 147 5.10 -11.46 -1.02
N GLN A 148 5.17 -12.47 -1.89
CA GLN A 148 6.30 -12.65 -2.81
C GLN A 148 6.49 -11.42 -3.72
N HIS A 149 5.42 -10.93 -4.35
CA HIS A 149 5.48 -9.71 -5.15
C HIS A 149 5.94 -8.49 -4.33
N ASN A 150 5.61 -8.43 -3.05
CA ASN A 150 6.06 -7.33 -2.18
C ASN A 150 7.56 -7.39 -1.90
N PHE A 151 8.14 -8.58 -1.73
CA PHE A 151 9.59 -8.73 -1.63
C PHE A 151 10.31 -8.42 -2.94
N GLU A 152 9.66 -8.68 -4.07
CA GLU A 152 10.15 -8.23 -5.37
C GLU A 152 10.09 -6.69 -5.53
N GLY A 153 9.36 -5.96 -4.69
CA GLY A 153 9.25 -4.50 -4.76
C GLY A 153 8.00 -3.99 -5.48
N TYR A 154 6.98 -4.83 -5.71
CA TYR A 154 5.68 -4.39 -6.20
C TYR A 154 4.78 -3.91 -5.06
N ASN A 155 3.98 -2.88 -5.31
CA ASN A 155 2.86 -2.55 -4.45
C ASN A 155 1.76 -3.61 -4.59
N SER A 156 1.09 -3.92 -3.49
CA SER A 156 0.03 -4.93 -3.43
C SER A 156 -1.20 -4.40 -2.69
N CYS A 157 -2.38 -4.87 -3.11
CA CYS A 157 -3.64 -4.57 -2.45
C CYS A 157 -4.54 -5.80 -2.44
N ILE A 158 -5.06 -6.15 -1.27
CA ILE A 158 -6.14 -7.13 -1.13
C ILE A 158 -7.30 -6.42 -0.45
N PHE A 159 -8.47 -6.40 -1.09
CA PHE A 159 -9.67 -5.84 -0.48
C PHE A 159 -10.83 -6.83 -0.48
N ALA A 160 -11.50 -6.95 0.66
CA ALA A 160 -12.69 -7.77 0.81
C ALA A 160 -13.96 -6.95 0.54
N TYR A 161 -14.86 -7.49 -0.29
CA TYR A 161 -16.11 -6.85 -0.70
C TYR A 161 -17.29 -7.82 -0.58
N GLY A 162 -18.46 -7.31 -0.18
CA GLY A 162 -19.70 -8.08 -0.04
C GLY A 162 -20.60 -7.53 1.07
N GLN A 163 -21.79 -8.11 1.22
CA GLN A 163 -22.75 -7.64 2.23
C GLN A 163 -22.23 -7.86 3.67
N THR A 164 -22.81 -7.17 4.63
CA THR A 164 -22.56 -7.43 6.06
C THR A 164 -22.88 -8.88 6.41
N GLY A 165 -21.99 -9.49 7.19
CA GLY A 165 -22.10 -10.90 7.57
C GLY A 165 -21.71 -11.89 6.46
N SER A 166 -21.22 -11.47 5.29
CA SER A 166 -20.76 -12.39 4.24
C SER A 166 -19.37 -12.99 4.47
N GLY A 167 -18.62 -12.51 5.47
CA GLY A 167 -17.30 -13.04 5.82
C GLY A 167 -16.10 -12.15 5.44
N LYS A 168 -16.30 -10.86 5.15
CA LYS A 168 -15.22 -9.90 4.86
C LYS A 168 -14.17 -9.83 5.98
N SER A 169 -14.58 -9.41 7.17
CA SER A 169 -13.67 -9.31 8.33
C SER A 169 -13.14 -10.67 8.78
N TYR A 170 -13.89 -11.76 8.62
CA TYR A 170 -13.38 -13.11 8.85
C TYR A 170 -12.26 -13.47 7.85
N THR A 171 -12.37 -13.10 6.58
CA THR A 171 -11.30 -13.36 5.62
C THR A 171 -10.08 -12.47 5.87
N MET A 172 -10.29 -11.19 6.18
CA MET A 172 -9.20 -10.24 6.39
C MET A 172 -8.50 -10.42 7.75
N MET A 173 -9.24 -10.38 8.85
CA MET A 173 -8.71 -10.48 10.21
C MET A 173 -8.79 -11.90 10.78
N GLY A 174 -9.91 -12.58 10.53
CA GLY A 174 -10.21 -13.89 11.13
C GLY A 174 -10.73 -13.80 12.55
N THR A 175 -10.63 -14.92 13.25
CA THR A 175 -10.93 -15.04 14.69
C THR A 175 -9.63 -15.35 15.45
N PRO A 176 -9.60 -15.22 16.79
CA PRO A 176 -8.43 -15.61 17.57
C PRO A 176 -7.96 -17.04 17.33
N ASP A 177 -8.91 -17.96 17.09
CA ASP A 177 -8.62 -19.39 16.85
C ASP A 177 -8.32 -19.69 15.38
N ASP A 178 -8.74 -18.81 14.47
CA ASP A 178 -8.63 -19.02 13.02
C ASP A 178 -8.32 -17.71 12.30
N LEU A 179 -7.02 -17.39 12.29
CA LEU A 179 -6.45 -16.15 11.79
C LEU A 179 -6.73 -15.96 10.30
N GLY A 180 -6.99 -14.71 9.89
CA GLY A 180 -7.24 -14.33 8.49
C GLY A 180 -5.97 -13.91 7.74
N LEU A 181 -6.16 -13.26 6.59
CA LEU A 181 -5.08 -12.80 5.72
C LEU A 181 -4.10 -11.84 6.40
N ILE A 182 -4.59 -10.83 7.13
CA ILE A 182 -3.76 -9.80 7.78
C ILE A 182 -2.74 -10.42 8.75
N PRO A 183 -3.15 -11.10 9.83
CA PRO A 183 -2.20 -11.68 10.78
C PRO A 183 -1.24 -12.68 10.12
N ARG A 184 -1.71 -13.50 9.18
CA ARG A 184 -0.87 -14.48 8.47
C ARG A 184 0.16 -13.81 7.55
N THR A 185 -0.23 -12.78 6.80
CA THR A 185 0.70 -11.99 5.99
C THR A 185 1.76 -11.35 6.87
N CYS A 186 1.40 -10.82 8.04
CA CYS A 186 2.36 -10.22 8.96
C CYS A 186 3.32 -11.25 9.55
N GLU A 187 2.82 -12.42 9.95
CA GLU A 187 3.65 -13.51 10.48
C GLU A 187 4.64 -14.01 9.43
N GLN A 188 4.18 -14.29 8.21
CA GLN A 188 5.04 -14.76 7.13
C GLN A 188 6.00 -13.67 6.62
N LEU A 189 5.61 -12.40 6.65
CA LEU A 189 6.49 -11.28 6.31
C LEU A 189 7.73 -11.29 7.21
N PHE A 190 7.56 -11.34 8.53
CA PHE A 190 8.69 -11.35 9.45
C PHE A 190 9.48 -12.66 9.38
N LYS A 191 8.81 -13.80 9.18
CA LYS A 191 9.50 -15.06 8.93
C LYS A 191 10.44 -14.98 7.72
N GLN A 192 9.99 -14.42 6.60
CA GLN A 192 10.83 -14.25 5.40
C GLN A 192 11.94 -13.20 5.61
N ILE A 193 11.69 -12.14 6.40
CA ILE A 193 12.73 -11.18 6.78
C ILE A 193 13.84 -11.88 7.57
N ASP A 194 13.47 -12.71 8.55
CA ASP A 194 14.43 -13.46 9.36
C ASP A 194 15.22 -14.47 8.51
N GLU A 195 14.58 -15.10 7.52
CA GLU A 195 15.23 -16.04 6.58
C GLU A 195 16.19 -15.34 5.60
N MET A 196 15.95 -14.07 5.25
CA MET A 196 16.81 -13.28 4.36
C MET A 196 17.90 -12.49 5.11
N ALA A 197 17.90 -12.53 6.45
CA ALA A 197 18.82 -11.76 7.27
C ALA A 197 20.27 -12.11 6.92
N SER A 198 20.96 -11.14 6.31
CA SER A 198 22.36 -11.24 5.91
C SER A 198 23.03 -9.89 6.13
N ALA A 199 24.38 -9.87 6.15
CA ALA A 199 25.13 -8.62 6.36
C ALA A 199 24.87 -7.56 5.27
N ASP A 200 24.41 -7.99 4.10
CA ASP A 200 24.21 -7.16 2.92
C ASP A 200 22.75 -6.76 2.67
N VAL A 201 21.80 -7.28 3.46
CA VAL A 201 20.37 -7.00 3.31
C VAL A 201 19.83 -6.35 4.58
N SER A 202 19.29 -5.14 4.43
CA SER A 202 18.56 -4.43 5.48
C SER A 202 17.09 -4.30 5.08
N VAL A 203 16.18 -4.80 5.92
CA VAL A 203 14.73 -4.64 5.72
C VAL A 203 14.14 -3.80 6.85
N THR A 204 13.36 -2.80 6.48
CA THR A 204 12.60 -1.96 7.41
C THR A 204 11.12 -2.05 7.10
N VAL A 205 10.30 -2.19 8.14
CA VAL A 205 8.85 -2.31 8.01
C VAL A 205 8.18 -1.23 8.84
N ARG A 206 7.21 -0.53 8.23
CA ARG A 206 6.37 0.46 8.90
C ARG A 206 4.91 0.07 8.79
N VAL A 207 4.14 0.28 9.86
CA VAL A 207 2.70 -0.02 9.90
C VAL A 207 1.88 1.26 10.02
N SER A 208 0.76 1.32 9.31
CA SER A 208 -0.28 2.32 9.53
C SER A 208 -1.65 1.64 9.47
N TYR A 209 -2.61 2.15 10.25
CA TYR A 209 -3.96 1.61 10.28
C TYR A 209 -4.96 2.74 10.39
N LEU A 210 -5.90 2.80 9.44
CA LEU A 210 -6.92 3.83 9.40
C LEU A 210 -8.31 3.27 9.17
N GLU A 211 -9.29 4.08 9.58
CA GLU A 211 -10.70 3.88 9.32
C GLU A 211 -11.24 5.01 8.45
N ILE A 212 -12.06 4.68 7.45
CA ILE A 212 -12.88 5.62 6.70
C ILE A 212 -14.32 5.39 7.09
N TYR A 213 -14.90 6.33 7.83
CA TYR A 213 -16.30 6.32 8.23
C TYR A 213 -16.94 7.66 7.90
N ASN A 214 -18.07 7.62 7.19
CA ASN A 214 -18.80 8.82 6.76
C ASN A 214 -17.90 9.84 6.02
N GLU A 215 -17.06 9.34 5.09
CA GLU A 215 -16.06 10.09 4.30
C GLU A 215 -14.96 10.78 5.13
N ARG A 216 -14.91 10.54 6.45
CA ARG A 216 -13.87 11.03 7.35
C ARG A 216 -12.82 9.95 7.57
N VAL A 217 -11.55 10.37 7.57
CA VAL A 217 -10.41 9.50 7.82
C VAL A 217 -10.01 9.63 9.29
N GLN A 218 -9.92 8.50 9.97
CA GLN A 218 -9.48 8.41 11.35
C GLN A 218 -8.25 7.50 11.44
N ASP A 219 -7.25 7.95 12.19
CA ASP A 219 -6.09 7.15 12.55
C ASP A 219 -6.47 6.18 13.69
N LEU A 220 -6.34 4.89 13.45
CA LEU A 220 -6.66 3.85 14.43
C LEU A 220 -5.50 3.55 15.38
N LEU A 221 -4.29 4.02 15.10
CA LEU A 221 -3.11 3.76 15.93
C LEU A 221 -2.83 4.88 16.95
N ARG A 222 -3.58 5.98 16.90
CA ARG A 222 -3.49 7.04 17.92
C ARG A 222 -4.40 6.77 19.12
N PRO A 223 -3.95 7.06 20.35
CA PRO A 223 -4.81 7.04 21.51
C PRO A 223 -5.98 8.00 21.31
N GLN A 224 -7.21 7.50 21.35
CA GLN A 224 -8.38 8.37 21.35
C GLN A 224 -8.44 9.13 22.68
N ARG A 225 -8.34 10.45 22.65
CA ARG A 225 -8.61 11.26 23.84
C ARG A 225 -10.08 11.13 24.20
N LYS A 226 -10.38 10.69 25.42
CA LYS A 226 -11.74 10.71 25.97
C LYS A 226 -12.27 12.13 25.87
N GLN A 227 -13.42 12.32 25.20
CA GLN A 227 -14.10 13.61 25.21
C GLN A 227 -14.42 13.98 26.67
N GLY A 228 -13.79 15.02 27.24
CA GLY A 228 -14.14 15.43 28.59
C GLY A 228 -13.24 16.37 29.40
N SER A 229 -12.02 16.75 29.00
CA SER A 229 -11.18 17.54 29.93
C SER A 229 -10.23 18.56 29.31
N GLY A 230 -10.67 19.31 28.30
CA GLY A 230 -9.91 20.47 27.82
C GLY A 230 -10.66 21.32 26.80
N PRO A 231 -10.23 22.59 26.59
CA PRO A 231 -10.76 23.43 25.53
C PRO A 231 -10.59 22.75 24.16
N PRO A 232 -11.45 23.04 23.17
CA PRO A 232 -11.47 22.36 21.88
C PRO A 232 -10.26 22.77 21.03
N SER A 233 -9.09 22.20 21.31
CA SER A 233 -7.89 22.31 20.48
C SER A 233 -7.47 20.92 19.98
N LEU A 234 -7.57 20.70 18.66
CA LEU A 234 -6.86 19.68 17.88
C LEU A 234 -6.98 18.19 18.30
N GLY A 235 -8.08 17.77 18.93
CA GLY A 235 -8.20 16.41 19.47
C GLY A 235 -8.97 15.36 18.65
N ASN A 236 -9.64 15.73 17.55
CA ASN A 236 -10.50 14.80 16.81
C ASN A 236 -10.76 15.24 15.35
N SER A 237 -9.76 15.86 14.71
CA SER A 237 -9.87 16.28 13.32
C SER A 237 -9.70 15.08 12.39
N SER A 238 -10.73 14.79 11.59
CA SER A 238 -10.59 13.89 10.43
C SER A 238 -9.32 14.24 9.66
N LEU A 239 -8.47 13.25 9.42
CA LEU A 239 -7.28 13.43 8.59
C LEU A 239 -7.69 13.78 7.17
N ARG A 240 -6.83 14.54 6.48
CA ARG A 240 -7.08 15.02 5.12
C ARG A 240 -6.32 14.18 4.12
N LEU A 241 -6.96 13.85 3.01
CA LEU A 241 -6.30 13.21 1.89
C LEU A 241 -5.64 14.27 0.99
N ARG A 242 -4.40 13.99 0.58
CA ARG A 242 -3.60 14.79 -0.34
C ARG A 242 -3.06 13.89 -1.44
N GLU A 243 -2.47 14.49 -2.47
CA GLU A 243 -1.88 13.77 -3.59
C GLU A 243 -0.49 14.34 -3.88
N ALA A 244 0.51 13.48 -3.80
CA ALA A 244 1.88 13.78 -4.20
C ALA A 244 2.09 13.41 -5.68
N LYS A 245 3.06 14.05 -6.33
CA LYS A 245 3.30 13.85 -7.78
C LYS A 245 3.86 12.47 -8.10
N ASP A 246 4.65 11.92 -7.20
CA ASP A 246 5.44 10.70 -7.33
C ASP A 246 4.76 9.48 -6.68
N THR A 247 4.23 9.65 -5.46
CA THR A 247 3.68 8.56 -4.65
C THR A 247 2.16 8.46 -4.68
N GLY A 248 1.49 9.42 -5.33
CA GLY A 248 0.04 9.46 -5.47
C GLY A 248 -0.70 9.89 -4.19
N PRO A 249 -1.95 9.43 -4.00
CA PRO A 249 -2.76 9.81 -2.85
C PRO A 249 -2.22 9.30 -1.52
N TYR A 250 -2.14 10.19 -0.52
CA TYR A 250 -1.71 9.89 0.85
C TYR A 250 -2.55 10.65 1.88
N VAL A 251 -2.55 10.17 3.13
CA VAL A 251 -3.26 10.79 4.24
C VAL A 251 -2.29 11.66 5.03
N GLU A 252 -2.52 12.98 5.04
CA GLU A 252 -1.70 13.92 5.79
C GLU A 252 -1.87 13.69 7.29
N GLY A 253 -0.75 13.50 7.98
CA GLY A 253 -0.73 13.33 9.43
C GLY A 253 -1.21 11.96 9.93
N LEU A 254 -1.30 10.95 9.05
CA LEU A 254 -1.48 9.55 9.45
C LEU A 254 -0.22 9.06 10.16
N SER A 255 -0.39 8.35 11.27
CA SER A 255 0.74 7.77 12.01
C SER A 255 1.28 6.54 11.29
N ASP A 256 2.60 6.47 11.21
CA ASP A 256 3.35 5.35 10.66
C ASP A 256 4.42 4.90 11.67
N PHE A 257 4.30 3.67 12.16
CA PHE A 257 5.17 3.17 13.22
C PHE A 257 6.15 2.13 12.70
N PRO A 258 7.46 2.24 12.98
CA PRO A 258 8.40 1.17 12.68
C PRO A 258 8.07 -0.06 13.54
N VAL A 259 8.24 -1.24 12.95
CA VAL A 259 8.03 -2.54 13.61
C VAL A 259 9.19 -3.47 13.29
N GLU A 260 9.62 -4.23 14.28
CA GLU A 260 10.78 -5.14 14.18
C GLU A 260 10.36 -6.61 14.27
N SER A 261 9.10 -6.88 14.65
CA SER A 261 8.59 -8.24 14.79
C SER A 261 7.09 -8.34 14.52
N TYR A 262 6.61 -9.56 14.26
CA TYR A 262 5.18 -9.85 14.21
C TYR A 262 4.46 -9.47 15.52
N GLN A 263 5.12 -9.62 16.68
CA GLN A 263 4.53 -9.26 17.97
C GLN A 263 4.28 -7.75 18.07
N ASP A 264 5.13 -6.92 17.47
CA ASP A 264 4.88 -5.47 17.45
C ASP A 264 3.70 -5.12 16.56
N VAL A 265 3.61 -5.76 15.38
CA VAL A 265 2.45 -5.59 14.50
C VAL A 265 1.16 -6.03 15.19
N LYS A 266 1.19 -7.17 15.90
CA LYS A 266 0.04 -7.69 16.64
C LYS A 266 -0.48 -6.69 17.67
N LYS A 267 0.40 -6.01 18.42
CA LYS A 267 0.01 -4.94 19.36
C LYS A 267 -0.72 -3.80 18.65
N TYR A 268 -0.24 -3.37 17.48
CA TYR A 268 -0.90 -2.31 16.70
C TYR A 268 -2.23 -2.77 16.09
N LEU A 269 -2.34 -4.03 15.67
CA LEU A 269 -3.61 -4.61 15.22
C LEU A 269 -4.65 -4.63 16.35
N GLU A 270 -4.26 -5.10 17.54
CA GLU A 270 -5.12 -5.12 18.73
C GLU A 270 -5.56 -3.70 19.14
N LEU A 271 -4.63 -2.75 19.17
CA LEU A 271 -4.91 -1.34 19.44
C LEU A 271 -5.89 -0.75 18.43
N GLY A 272 -5.64 -0.94 17.14
CA GLY A 272 -6.49 -0.40 16.09
C GLY A 272 -7.89 -1.01 16.08
N ASN A 273 -8.00 -2.32 16.32
CA ASN A 273 -9.28 -2.99 16.46
C ASN A 273 -10.07 -2.49 17.68
N ALA A 274 -9.40 -2.29 18.83
CA ALA A 274 -10.03 -1.72 20.02
C ALA A 274 -10.54 -0.29 19.79
N ASN A 275 -9.76 0.54 19.08
CA ASN A 275 -10.15 1.89 18.71
C ASN A 275 -11.32 1.92 17.72
N ARG A 276 -11.35 1.00 16.75
CA ARG A 276 -12.46 0.81 15.81
C ARG A 276 -13.76 0.45 16.52
N VAL A 277 -13.71 -0.44 17.52
CA VAL A 277 -14.87 -0.80 18.35
C VAL A 277 -15.32 0.35 19.25
N THR A 278 -14.40 1.11 19.84
CA THR A 278 -14.75 2.21 20.76
C THR A 278 -15.44 3.38 20.05
N ALA A 279 -15.13 3.62 18.78
CA ALA A 279 -15.86 4.59 17.95
C ALA A 279 -17.33 4.18 17.70
N ALA A 280 -17.66 2.89 17.88
CA ALA A 280 -19.00 2.34 17.77
C ALA A 280 -19.82 2.66 19.04
N THR A 281 -20.46 3.83 19.11
CA THR A 281 -21.44 4.11 20.15
C THR A 281 -22.63 3.14 20.07
N LYS A 282 -22.69 2.16 20.99
CA LYS A 282 -23.82 1.32 21.51
C LYS A 282 -25.07 0.98 20.64
N MET A 283 -25.08 1.24 19.34
CA MET A 283 -26.25 1.06 18.47
C MET A 283 -25.93 0.64 17.02
N ASN A 284 -24.66 0.43 16.64
CA ASN A 284 -24.28 -0.03 15.31
C ASN A 284 -23.11 -1.04 15.38
N ASP A 285 -23.15 -2.08 14.55
CA ASP A 285 -21.97 -2.89 14.25
C ASP A 285 -21.01 -2.04 13.40
N ALA A 286 -20.04 -1.37 14.02
CA ALA A 286 -19.15 -0.42 13.31
C ALA A 286 -18.36 -1.07 12.17
N SER A 287 -18.12 -2.38 12.21
CA SER A 287 -17.45 -3.09 11.13
C SER A 287 -18.25 -3.08 9.83
N SER A 288 -19.59 -3.05 9.92
CA SER A 288 -20.49 -3.04 8.76
C SER A 288 -20.57 -1.69 8.04
N ARG A 289 -20.19 -0.60 8.72
CA ARG A 289 -20.44 0.78 8.29
C ARG A 289 -19.17 1.59 7.99
N SER A 290 -18.00 1.01 8.24
CA SER A 290 -16.69 1.65 8.05
C SER A 290 -15.81 0.82 7.14
N HIS A 291 -14.87 1.47 6.44
CA HIS A 291 -13.78 0.79 5.75
C HIS A 291 -12.54 0.83 6.62
N ALA A 292 -11.87 -0.30 6.80
CA ALA A 292 -10.59 -0.35 7.48
C ALA A 292 -9.47 -0.62 6.47
N VAL A 293 -8.40 0.17 6.53
CA VAL A 293 -7.24 0.04 5.64
C VAL A 293 -5.99 -0.13 6.49
N PHE A 294 -5.49 -1.36 6.54
CA PHE A 294 -4.21 -1.69 7.17
C PHE A 294 -3.11 -1.67 6.11
N THR A 295 -2.02 -0.95 6.37
CA THR A 295 -0.91 -0.81 5.41
C THR A 295 0.41 -1.18 6.07
N LEU A 296 1.17 -2.05 5.40
CA LEU A 296 2.57 -2.31 5.67
C LEU A 296 3.40 -1.66 4.57
N GLU A 297 4.38 -0.85 4.92
CA GLU A 297 5.40 -0.35 4.00
C GLU A 297 6.70 -1.08 4.28
N VAL A 298 7.20 -1.80 3.27
CA VAL A 298 8.42 -2.62 3.35
C VAL A 298 9.47 -1.95 2.48
N LYS A 299 10.58 -1.57 3.08
CA LYS A 299 11.76 -1.05 2.38
C LYS A 299 12.93 -2.00 2.59
N GLN A 300 13.44 -2.54 1.49
CA GLN A 300 14.59 -3.42 1.45
C GLN A 300 15.76 -2.68 0.81
N VAL A 301 16.93 -2.80 1.42
CA VAL A 301 18.18 -2.24 0.91
C VAL A 301 19.16 -3.39 0.81
N LEU A 302 19.57 -3.70 -0.42
CA LEU A 302 20.58 -4.71 -0.72
C LEU A 302 21.88 -3.99 -1.12
N PHE A 303 22.96 -4.32 -0.44
CA PHE A 303 24.31 -3.85 -0.75
C PHE A 303 25.05 -4.89 -1.58
N ASP A 304 25.28 -4.60 -2.86
CA ASP A 304 26.09 -5.46 -3.72
C ASP A 304 27.57 -5.09 -3.57
N GLN A 305 28.32 -5.95 -2.87
CA GLN A 305 29.75 -5.77 -2.64
C GLN A 305 30.60 -5.93 -3.90
N GLU A 306 30.14 -6.69 -4.90
CA GLU A 306 30.91 -6.96 -6.12
C GLU A 306 30.89 -5.75 -7.05
N HIS A 307 29.74 -5.09 -7.17
CA HIS A 307 29.55 -3.94 -8.05
C HIS A 307 29.56 -2.59 -7.31
N ASP A 308 29.72 -2.58 -5.98
CA ASP A 308 29.59 -1.41 -5.09
C ASP A 308 28.30 -0.59 -5.37
N THR A 309 27.21 -1.31 -5.60
CA THR A 309 25.89 -0.73 -5.84
C THR A 309 24.97 -1.00 -4.67
N THR A 310 23.99 -0.13 -4.48
CA THR A 310 22.92 -0.32 -3.51
C THR A 310 21.60 -0.36 -4.26
N GLU A 311 20.90 -1.49 -4.14
CA GLU A 311 19.55 -1.66 -4.66
C GLU A 311 18.56 -1.41 -3.52
N GLU A 312 17.74 -0.37 -3.66
CA GLU A 312 16.62 -0.09 -2.77
C GLU A 312 15.32 -0.57 -3.43
N LYS A 313 14.55 -1.42 -2.73
CA LYS A 313 13.19 -1.81 -3.14
C LYS A 313 12.20 -1.32 -2.11
N THR A 314 11.13 -0.69 -2.58
CA THR A 314 10.03 -0.25 -1.71
C THR A 314 8.71 -0.88 -2.16
N SER A 315 7.94 -1.41 -1.24
CA SER A 315 6.61 -1.94 -1.52
C SER A 315 5.61 -1.57 -0.43
N ARG A 316 4.36 -1.36 -0.85
CA ARG A 316 3.22 -1.11 0.04
C ARG A 316 2.23 -2.25 -0.05
N ILE A 317 1.93 -2.88 1.08
CA ILE A 317 0.93 -3.92 1.24
C ILE A 317 -0.32 -3.30 1.84
N ARG A 318 -1.40 -3.17 1.08
CA ARG A 318 -2.69 -2.67 1.57
C ARG A 318 -3.67 -3.81 1.76
N LEU A 319 -4.15 -3.99 2.97
CA LEU A 319 -5.14 -5.00 3.34
C LEU A 319 -6.39 -4.28 3.81
N VAL A 320 -7.45 -4.36 3.01
CA VAL A 320 -8.65 -3.52 3.13
C VAL A 320 -9.88 -4.36 3.46
N ASP A 321 -10.57 -4.01 4.55
CA ASP A 321 -11.87 -4.54 4.93
C ASP A 321 -12.94 -3.48 4.66
N LEU A 322 -13.69 -3.64 3.58
CA LEU A 322 -14.70 -2.65 3.19
C LEU A 322 -15.98 -2.78 4.02
N ALA A 323 -16.75 -1.70 4.06
CA ALA A 323 -18.11 -1.69 4.61
C ALA A 323 -19.04 -2.65 3.84
N GLY A 324 -20.20 -2.96 4.42
CA GLY A 324 -21.23 -3.77 3.78
C GLY A 324 -21.74 -3.17 2.46
N SER A 325 -21.83 -4.00 1.42
CA SER A 325 -22.31 -3.59 0.09
C SER A 325 -23.83 -3.46 -0.04
N GLU A 326 -24.58 -3.86 0.99
CA GLU A 326 -26.03 -3.83 0.98
C GLU A 326 -26.61 -2.40 0.89
N ARG A 327 -27.74 -2.26 0.21
CA ARG A 327 -28.39 -0.96 0.02
C ARG A 327 -29.00 -0.45 1.34
N ALA A 328 -28.87 0.86 1.59
CA ALA A 328 -29.45 1.51 2.77
C ALA A 328 -30.96 1.28 2.93
N THR A 329 -31.71 1.16 1.84
CA THR A 329 -33.16 0.87 1.87
C THR A 329 -33.48 -0.51 2.44
N SER A 330 -32.57 -1.47 2.30
CA SER A 330 -32.72 -2.85 2.78
C SER A 330 -32.60 -2.95 4.31
N THR A 331 -32.07 -1.90 4.96
CA THR A 331 -31.78 -1.88 6.40
C THR A 331 -32.91 -1.31 7.26
N GLY A 332 -34.02 -0.85 6.68
CA GLY A 332 -35.16 -0.29 7.42
C GLY A 332 -34.90 1.05 8.13
N ASN A 333 -33.78 1.70 7.82
CA ASN A 333 -33.31 2.92 8.50
C ASN A 333 -34.14 4.16 8.14
N THR A 334 -34.55 4.94 9.14
CA THR A 334 -35.26 6.23 8.98
C THR A 334 -34.46 7.42 9.53
N GLY A 335 -34.72 8.62 9.03
CA GLY A 335 -34.13 9.87 9.56
C GLY A 335 -32.60 9.97 9.41
N GLN A 336 -31.89 10.18 10.52
CA GLN A 336 -30.44 10.37 10.57
C GLN A 336 -29.65 9.12 10.12
N MET A 337 -30.17 7.92 10.43
CA MET A 337 -29.58 6.65 10.01
C MET A 337 -29.62 6.46 8.49
N LEU A 338 -30.63 7.00 7.81
CA LEU A 338 -30.72 6.97 6.35
C LEU A 338 -29.69 7.91 5.70
N ARG A 339 -29.48 9.11 6.26
CA ARG A 339 -28.43 10.04 5.81
C ARG A 339 -27.04 9.44 5.98
N GLU A 340 -26.80 8.80 7.12
CA GLU A 340 -25.56 8.08 7.41
C GLU A 340 -25.35 6.89 6.46
N GLY A 341 -26.39 6.06 6.26
CA GLY A 341 -26.37 4.98 5.27
C GLY A 341 -26.13 5.47 3.84
N GLY A 342 -26.64 6.65 3.49
CA GLY A 342 -26.36 7.30 2.20
C GLY A 342 -24.90 7.68 2.02
N GLN A 343 -24.23 8.17 3.07
CA GLN A 343 -22.81 8.54 3.01
C GLN A 343 -21.87 7.34 3.05
N ILE A 344 -22.20 6.30 3.81
CA ILE A 344 -21.45 5.03 3.77
C ILE A 344 -21.53 4.46 2.35
N ASN A 345 -22.75 4.43 1.78
CA ASN A 345 -22.95 3.98 0.40
C ASN A 345 -22.35 4.92 -0.65
N LYS A 346 -22.03 6.18 -0.32
CA LYS A 346 -21.35 7.08 -1.27
C LYS A 346 -20.01 6.51 -1.71
N SER A 347 -19.20 6.03 -0.76
CA SER A 347 -17.90 5.42 -1.04
C SER A 347 -18.01 4.16 -1.92
N LEU A 348 -18.93 3.24 -1.60
CA LEU A 348 -19.15 2.00 -2.36
C LEU A 348 -19.84 2.23 -3.72
N THR A 349 -20.76 3.19 -3.80
CA THR A 349 -21.41 3.59 -5.06
C THR A 349 -20.38 4.21 -5.99
N THR A 350 -19.52 5.09 -5.46
CA THR A 350 -18.41 5.68 -6.23
C THR A 350 -17.43 4.60 -6.66
N LEU A 351 -17.07 3.67 -5.77
CA LEU A 351 -16.23 2.52 -6.12
C LEU A 351 -16.83 1.72 -7.27
N GLY A 352 -18.15 1.47 -7.26
CA GLY A 352 -18.85 0.81 -8.36
C GLY A 352 -18.75 1.57 -9.67
N ARG A 353 -18.97 2.89 -9.65
CA ARG A 353 -18.79 3.74 -10.84
C ARG A 353 -17.36 3.68 -11.37
N VAL A 354 -16.36 3.75 -10.49
CA VAL A 354 -14.94 3.64 -10.83
C VAL A 354 -14.65 2.30 -11.51
N ILE A 355 -15.10 1.19 -10.92
CA ILE A 355 -14.90 -0.16 -11.46
C ILE A 355 -15.58 -0.32 -12.82
N SER A 356 -16.83 0.12 -12.97
CA SER A 356 -17.53 0.03 -14.27
C SER A 356 -16.81 0.84 -15.35
N ILE A 357 -16.38 2.07 -15.06
CA ILE A 357 -15.64 2.91 -16.03
C ILE A 357 -14.29 2.27 -16.39
N LEU A 358 -13.53 1.78 -15.41
CA LEU A 358 -12.23 1.14 -15.66
C LEU A 358 -12.38 -0.15 -16.48
N ALA A 359 -13.42 -0.95 -16.21
CA ALA A 359 -13.75 -2.17 -16.95
C ALA A 359 -14.20 -1.90 -18.40
N GLU A 360 -14.87 -0.77 -18.66
CA GLU A 360 -15.27 -0.36 -20.01
C GLU A 360 -14.11 0.27 -20.78
N SER A 361 -13.29 1.08 -20.11
CA SER A 361 -12.11 1.73 -20.71
C SER A 361 -11.05 0.71 -21.15
N SER A 362 -10.92 -0.42 -20.45
CA SER A 362 -10.03 -1.51 -20.85
C SER A 362 -10.49 -2.25 -22.13
N SER A 363 -11.78 -2.10 -22.51
CA SER A 363 -12.39 -2.75 -23.68
C SER A 363 -12.62 -1.83 -24.87
N ARG A 364 -12.78 -0.51 -24.68
CA ARG A 364 -13.30 0.40 -25.74
C ARG A 364 -12.51 1.69 -26.01
N ASN A 365 -11.25 1.82 -25.58
CA ASN A 365 -10.48 3.08 -25.70
C ASN A 365 -11.32 4.30 -25.27
N SER A 366 -12.11 4.14 -24.20
CA SER A 366 -12.97 5.19 -23.69
C SER A 366 -12.12 6.26 -22.99
N THR A 367 -12.35 7.53 -23.32
CA THR A 367 -11.72 8.70 -22.70
C THR A 367 -12.46 9.17 -21.44
N ALA A 368 -13.41 8.37 -20.93
CA ALA A 368 -14.19 8.73 -19.75
C ALA A 368 -13.30 8.91 -18.52
N VAL A 369 -13.39 10.09 -17.90
CA VAL A 369 -12.64 10.43 -16.69
C VAL A 369 -13.16 9.58 -15.53
N THR A 370 -12.28 8.81 -14.90
CA THR A 370 -12.63 7.97 -13.76
C THR A 370 -12.74 8.83 -12.49
N PRO A 371 -13.88 8.82 -11.77
CA PRO A 371 -14.18 9.75 -10.68
C PRO A 371 -13.55 9.33 -9.34
N PHE A 372 -12.23 9.12 -9.29
CA PHE A 372 -11.56 8.70 -8.06
C PHE A 372 -11.73 9.68 -6.90
N ARG A 373 -11.84 10.98 -7.18
CA ARG A 373 -11.97 12.04 -6.16
C ARG A 373 -13.38 12.19 -5.57
N ASP A 374 -14.39 11.51 -6.13
CA ASP A 374 -15.78 11.63 -5.67
C ASP A 374 -15.97 11.03 -4.26
N SER A 375 -15.09 10.11 -3.83
CA SER A 375 -15.08 9.57 -2.46
C SER A 375 -13.68 9.42 -1.88
N THR A 376 -13.58 9.48 -0.54
CA THR A 376 -12.31 9.32 0.18
C THR A 376 -11.67 7.96 -0.09
N LEU A 377 -12.48 6.89 -0.09
CA LEU A 377 -12.02 5.53 -0.34
C LEU A 377 -11.45 5.38 -1.75
N THR A 378 -12.19 5.81 -2.78
CA THR A 378 -11.73 5.68 -4.17
C THR A 378 -10.53 6.56 -4.46
N TRP A 379 -10.40 7.70 -3.78
CA TRP A 379 -9.23 8.54 -3.94
C TRP A 379 -8.01 7.88 -3.31
N LEU A 380 -8.14 7.28 -2.13
CA LEU A 380 -7.06 6.53 -1.48
C LEU A 380 -6.62 5.31 -2.29
N LEU A 381 -7.58 4.57 -2.85
CA LEU A 381 -7.34 3.34 -3.61
C LEU A 381 -7.10 3.56 -5.11
N LYS A 382 -6.91 4.81 -5.56
CA LYS A 382 -6.70 5.17 -6.97
C LYS A 382 -5.58 4.33 -7.61
N GLU A 383 -4.42 4.28 -6.96
CA GLU A 383 -3.28 3.49 -7.44
C GLU A 383 -3.56 1.98 -7.41
N ASN A 384 -4.37 1.51 -6.47
CA ASN A 384 -4.67 0.09 -6.34
C ASN A 384 -5.66 -0.41 -7.39
N LEU A 385 -6.56 0.45 -7.88
CA LEU A 385 -7.58 0.03 -8.85
C LEU A 385 -7.13 0.21 -10.29
N GLY A 386 -6.35 1.24 -10.61
CA GLY A 386 -5.97 1.52 -12.01
C GLY A 386 -4.54 2.00 -12.21
N GLY A 387 -3.70 1.95 -11.18
CA GLY A 387 -2.33 2.46 -11.21
C GLY A 387 -1.29 1.40 -10.86
N ASN A 388 -0.28 1.81 -10.09
CA ASN A 388 0.85 0.98 -9.71
C ASN A 388 0.55 0.09 -8.49
N SER A 389 -0.12 -1.04 -8.74
CA SER A 389 -0.39 -2.06 -7.72
C SER A 389 -0.77 -3.39 -8.36
N LYS A 390 -0.31 -4.50 -7.79
CA LYS A 390 -0.94 -5.81 -7.96
C LYS A 390 -2.16 -5.85 -7.04
N THR A 391 -3.34 -6.20 -7.56
CA THR A 391 -4.58 -6.06 -6.78
C THR A 391 -5.44 -7.30 -6.86
N ILE A 392 -5.90 -7.76 -5.70
CA ILE A 392 -6.83 -8.88 -5.53
C ILE A 392 -8.11 -8.37 -4.87
N MET A 393 -9.25 -8.65 -5.49
CA MET A 393 -10.57 -8.49 -4.89
C MET A 393 -11.04 -9.83 -4.31
N VAL A 394 -11.40 -9.86 -3.04
CA VAL A 394 -12.04 -11.01 -2.39
C VAL A 394 -13.53 -10.75 -2.25
N ALA A 395 -14.33 -11.33 -3.14
CA ALA A 395 -15.79 -11.24 -3.11
C ALA A 395 -16.37 -12.26 -2.12
N CYS A 396 -16.74 -11.79 -0.93
CA CYS A 396 -17.32 -12.59 0.15
C CYS A 396 -18.84 -12.66 -0.02
N ILE A 397 -19.40 -13.87 -0.12
CA ILE A 397 -20.82 -14.08 -0.43
C ILE A 397 -21.54 -14.95 0.61
N SER A 398 -22.85 -14.73 0.73
CA SER A 398 -23.74 -15.55 1.58
C SER A 398 -24.33 -16.72 0.77
N PRO A 399 -24.45 -17.93 1.35
CA PRO A 399 -25.13 -19.04 0.70
C PRO A 399 -26.66 -18.84 0.60
N THR A 400 -27.26 -17.89 1.34
CA THR A 400 -28.72 -17.76 1.49
C THR A 400 -29.33 -16.52 0.82
N ASP A 401 -28.56 -15.46 0.59
CA ASP A 401 -29.07 -14.18 0.11
C ASP A 401 -28.90 -14.05 -1.41
N TYR A 402 -29.95 -14.34 -2.16
CA TYR A 402 -29.88 -14.32 -3.62
C TYR A 402 -29.55 -12.94 -4.20
N SER A 403 -30.19 -11.88 -3.69
CA SER A 403 -30.13 -10.53 -4.26
C SER A 403 -28.75 -9.91 -4.11
N GLU A 404 -28.24 -9.94 -2.88
CA GLU A 404 -26.96 -9.32 -2.54
C GLU A 404 -25.78 -10.17 -3.03
N THR A 405 -25.89 -11.50 -3.01
CA THR A 405 -24.87 -12.38 -3.60
C THR A 405 -24.80 -12.22 -5.12
N LEU A 406 -25.93 -12.17 -5.84
CA LEU A 406 -25.91 -11.92 -7.28
C LEU A 406 -25.30 -10.55 -7.63
N SER A 407 -25.60 -9.52 -6.82
CA SER A 407 -25.03 -8.18 -6.99
C SER A 407 -23.51 -8.20 -6.79
N THR A 408 -23.04 -8.89 -5.75
CA THR A 408 -21.62 -9.09 -5.46
C THR A 408 -20.89 -9.83 -6.58
N LEU A 409 -21.47 -10.92 -7.11
CA LEU A 409 -20.88 -11.70 -8.20
C LEU A 409 -20.78 -10.89 -9.50
N ARG A 410 -21.81 -10.09 -9.83
CA ARG A 410 -21.76 -9.18 -11.00
C ARG A 410 -20.69 -8.11 -10.85
N TYR A 411 -20.55 -7.58 -9.65
CA TYR A 411 -19.53 -6.59 -9.34
C TYR A 411 -18.12 -7.16 -9.49
N ALA A 412 -17.91 -8.37 -8.96
CA ALA A 412 -16.68 -9.15 -9.10
C ALA A 412 -16.34 -9.43 -10.58
N ASP A 413 -17.33 -9.80 -11.41
CA ASP A 413 -17.14 -10.02 -12.85
C ASP A 413 -16.70 -8.75 -13.60
N GLN A 414 -17.17 -7.57 -13.17
CA GLN A 414 -16.70 -6.29 -13.71
C GLN A 414 -15.26 -5.99 -13.26
N ALA A 415 -14.96 -6.18 -11.98
CA ALA A 415 -13.63 -5.89 -11.42
C ALA A 415 -12.51 -6.68 -12.12
N LYS A 416 -12.77 -7.93 -12.51
CA LYS A 416 -11.81 -8.78 -13.25
C LYS A 416 -11.32 -8.18 -14.57
N LYS A 417 -12.08 -7.25 -15.17
CA LYS A 417 -11.76 -6.61 -16.47
C LYS A 417 -10.85 -5.40 -16.31
N ILE A 418 -10.58 -4.97 -15.09
CA ILE A 418 -9.74 -3.81 -14.81
C ILE A 418 -8.27 -4.20 -14.99
N LYS A 419 -7.52 -3.35 -15.70
CA LYS A 419 -6.08 -3.52 -15.93
C LYS A 419 -5.31 -2.60 -14.99
N THR A 420 -4.35 -3.18 -14.26
CA THR A 420 -3.40 -2.43 -13.41
C THR A 420 -2.03 -2.37 -14.07
N GLN A 421 -1.26 -1.33 -13.77
CA GLN A 421 0.10 -1.13 -14.29
C GLN A 421 1.10 -1.21 -13.14
N ALA A 422 1.23 -2.41 -12.56
CA ALA A 422 2.18 -2.65 -11.48
C ALA A 422 3.62 -2.54 -11.98
N VAL A 423 4.43 -1.71 -11.33
CA VAL A 423 5.84 -1.48 -11.59
C VAL A 423 6.63 -1.91 -10.36
N LYS A 424 7.81 -2.50 -10.60
CA LYS A 424 8.76 -2.82 -9.53
C LYS A 424 9.37 -1.49 -9.05
N ASN A 425 9.07 -1.07 -7.82
CA ASN A 425 9.65 0.15 -7.26
C ASN A 425 11.03 -0.20 -6.73
N GLN A 426 12.02 -0.04 -7.61
CA GLN A 426 13.42 -0.26 -7.31
C GLN A 426 14.24 0.93 -7.77
N ASP A 427 15.20 1.33 -6.96
CA ASP A 427 16.23 2.29 -7.32
C ASP A 427 17.58 1.61 -7.13
N ILE A 428 18.43 1.67 -8.15
CA ILE A 428 19.79 1.15 -8.10
C ILE A 428 20.72 2.35 -8.13
N LEU A 429 21.46 2.55 -7.05
CA LEU A 429 22.38 3.67 -6.89
C LEU A 429 23.81 3.15 -6.85
N SER A 430 24.68 3.69 -7.71
CA SER A 430 26.13 3.49 -7.57
C SER A 430 26.66 4.25 -6.34
N ALA A 431 27.85 3.91 -5.85
CA ALA A 431 28.50 4.63 -4.75
C ALA A 431 28.54 6.15 -4.98
N ALA A 432 28.97 6.59 -6.16
CA ALA A 432 29.02 8.02 -6.50
C ALA A 432 27.63 8.68 -6.50
N GLN A 433 26.59 7.98 -6.95
CA GLN A 433 25.21 8.50 -6.94
C GLN A 433 24.65 8.58 -5.52
N ARG A 434 24.97 7.60 -4.67
CA ARG A 434 24.61 7.62 -3.24
C ARG A 434 25.23 8.82 -2.55
N ASP A 435 26.54 9.03 -2.74
CA ASP A 435 27.26 10.14 -2.11
C ASP A 435 26.70 11.49 -2.54
N LEU A 436 26.41 11.66 -3.85
CA LEU A 436 25.77 12.86 -4.37
C LEU A 436 24.35 13.08 -3.81
N GLN A 437 23.54 12.03 -3.70
CA GLN A 437 22.20 12.15 -3.09
C GLN A 437 22.28 12.52 -1.61
N ILE A 438 23.23 11.94 -0.87
CA ILE A 438 23.44 12.27 0.54
C ILE A 438 23.83 13.74 0.67
N GLU A 439 24.73 14.24 -0.19
CA GLU A 439 25.13 15.64 -0.23
C GLU A 439 23.95 16.56 -0.57
N GLU A 440 23.18 16.27 -1.63
CA GLU A 440 21.99 17.05 -2.02
C GLU A 440 20.93 17.06 -0.90
N MET A 441 20.69 15.92 -0.26
CA MET A 441 19.77 15.83 0.88
C MET A 441 20.26 16.64 2.07
N GLN A 442 21.57 16.63 2.36
CA GLN A 442 22.16 17.42 3.44
C GLN A 442 22.06 18.92 3.16
N GLU A 443 22.36 19.36 1.94
CA GLU A 443 22.16 20.76 1.52
C GLU A 443 20.70 21.16 1.68
N ARG A 444 19.76 20.31 1.23
CA ARG A 444 18.34 20.61 1.34
C ARG A 444 17.87 20.69 2.80
N ILE A 445 18.38 19.81 3.66
CA ILE A 445 18.13 19.87 5.11
C ILE A 445 18.65 21.21 5.66
N ASN A 446 19.87 21.61 5.32
CA ASN A 446 20.46 22.88 5.77
C ASN A 446 19.65 24.09 5.27
N GLU A 447 19.23 24.11 4.01
CA GLU A 447 18.36 25.16 3.47
C GLU A 447 17.03 25.25 4.22
N LEU A 448 16.39 24.12 4.48
CA LEU A 448 15.13 24.07 5.20
C LEU A 448 15.31 24.51 6.66
N GLN A 449 16.40 24.10 7.32
CA GLN A 449 16.75 24.57 8.66
C GLN A 449 16.99 26.08 8.71
N ASN A 450 17.64 26.64 7.69
CA ASN A 450 17.84 28.08 7.56
C ASN A 450 16.50 28.81 7.36
N LYS A 451 15.63 28.34 6.45
CA LYS A 451 14.29 28.90 6.23
C LYS A 451 13.41 28.85 7.48
N VAL A 452 13.48 27.75 8.24
CA VAL A 452 12.77 27.61 9.52
C VAL A 452 13.35 28.60 10.55
N SER A 453 14.67 28.72 10.62
CA SER A 453 15.36 29.65 11.52
C SER A 453 15.01 31.11 11.22
N GLU A 454 14.98 31.49 9.94
CA GLU A 454 14.56 32.82 9.45
C GLU A 454 13.07 33.11 9.68
N GLN A 455 12.20 32.10 9.63
CA GLN A 455 10.79 32.26 10.01
C GLN A 455 10.62 32.43 11.52
N SER A 456 11.43 31.74 12.33
CA SER A 456 11.41 31.89 13.78
C SER A 456 12.05 33.17 14.32
N SER A 457 12.76 33.94 13.48
CA SER A 457 13.37 35.22 13.85
C SER A 457 12.52 36.45 13.52
N ARG A 458 11.29 36.29 12.98
CA ARG A 458 10.33 37.40 12.85
C ARG A 458 9.68 37.71 14.20
N PRO A 459 9.87 38.92 14.76
CA PRO A 459 9.22 39.31 16.00
C PRO A 459 7.77 39.77 15.74
N ASP A 460 6.87 39.35 16.64
CA ASP A 460 5.42 39.61 16.78
C ASP A 460 4.43 38.76 15.95
N GLN A 461 3.40 38.11 16.51
CA GLN A 461 2.76 38.24 17.84
C GLN A 461 1.91 36.99 18.19
N SER A 462 1.78 36.74 19.51
CA SER A 462 0.83 35.86 20.23
C SER A 462 1.27 34.44 20.64
N LEU A 463 1.87 34.37 21.84
CA LEU A 463 1.45 33.55 22.99
C LEU A 463 0.99 32.09 22.70
N GLN A 464 1.93 31.21 22.40
CA GLN A 464 1.90 29.84 22.93
C GLN A 464 3.31 29.44 23.40
N SER A 465 3.65 29.87 24.61
CA SER A 465 4.55 29.11 25.45
C SER A 465 3.99 27.69 25.59
N THR A 466 4.85 26.68 25.58
CA THR A 466 5.12 25.92 26.80
C THR A 466 6.28 24.96 26.52
N ALA A 467 6.88 24.48 27.60
CA ALA A 467 8.01 23.56 27.66
C ALA A 467 8.01 22.39 26.65
N GLU A 468 6.89 22.07 25.98
CA GLU A 468 6.81 21.09 24.89
C GLU A 468 7.64 21.47 23.67
N PHE A 469 7.66 22.73 23.22
CA PHE A 469 8.52 23.12 22.08
C PHE A 469 10.01 22.99 22.42
N GLN A 470 10.36 23.28 23.67
CA GLN A 470 11.72 23.16 24.19
C GLN A 470 12.10 21.69 24.41
N LYS A 471 11.15 20.86 24.86
CA LYS A 471 11.29 19.39 24.91
C LYS A 471 11.43 18.79 23.52
N ILE A 472 10.66 19.24 22.54
CA ILE A 472 10.76 18.79 21.13
C ILE A 472 12.11 19.22 20.56
N ARG A 473 12.56 20.46 20.81
CA ARG A 473 13.88 20.92 20.38
C ARG A 473 15.02 20.13 21.02
N ASN A 474 14.92 19.84 22.32
CA ASN A 474 15.90 19.04 23.05
C ASN A 474 15.86 17.57 22.62
N ALA A 475 14.67 17.01 22.36
CA ALA A 475 14.51 15.66 21.85
C ALA A 475 15.05 15.55 20.41
N VAL A 476 14.75 16.49 19.52
CA VAL A 476 15.31 16.55 18.16
C VAL A 476 16.82 16.66 18.21
N LYS A 477 17.38 17.50 19.11
CA LYS A 477 18.83 17.60 19.32
C LYS A 477 19.41 16.27 19.82
N LEU A 478 18.78 15.64 20.81
CA LEU A 478 19.19 14.33 21.34
C LEU A 478 19.14 13.23 20.27
N PHE A 479 18.10 13.22 19.42
CA PHE A 479 17.97 12.27 18.32
C PHE A 479 18.98 12.55 17.21
N GLN A 480 19.29 13.81 16.91
CA GLN A 480 20.35 14.18 15.96
C GLN A 480 21.73 13.79 16.48
N ASP A 481 21.99 14.00 17.77
CA ASP A 481 23.25 13.62 18.41
C ASP A 481 23.38 12.09 18.50
N ARG A 482 22.28 11.38 18.78
CA ARG A 482 22.24 9.91 18.74
C ARG A 482 22.43 9.37 17.32
N ALA A 483 21.83 9.99 16.31
CA ALA A 483 22.00 9.62 14.91
C ALA A 483 23.46 9.83 14.46
N LYS A 484 24.09 10.95 14.84
CA LYS A 484 25.53 11.18 14.61
C LYS A 484 26.40 10.17 15.34
N HIS A 485 26.05 9.82 16.57
CA HIS A 485 26.78 8.80 17.33
C HIS A 485 26.66 7.40 16.69
N GLU A 486 25.45 7.00 16.28
CA GLU A 486 25.24 5.74 15.56
C GLU A 486 25.93 5.75 14.19
N GLU A 487 25.97 6.88 13.49
CA GLU A 487 26.73 7.04 12.25
C GLU A 487 28.24 6.91 12.48
N SER A 488 28.79 7.51 13.53
CA SER A 488 30.20 7.36 13.93
C SER A 488 30.52 5.91 14.30
N LYS A 489 29.63 5.24 15.04
CA LYS A 489 29.77 3.82 15.37
C LYS A 489 29.73 2.94 14.12
N ARG A 490 28.84 3.25 13.17
CA ARG A 490 28.74 2.58 11.88
C ARG A 490 30.01 2.79 11.05
N LYS A 491 30.54 4.01 10.98
CA LYS A 491 31.82 4.31 10.31
C LYS A 491 32.99 3.54 10.92
N ALA A 492 33.05 3.45 12.26
CA ALA A 492 34.06 2.66 12.96
C ALA A 492 33.94 1.16 12.63
N GLN A 493 32.72 0.61 12.62
CA GLN A 493 32.47 -0.79 12.25
C GLN A 493 32.79 -1.08 10.78
N VAL A 494 32.51 -0.14 9.87
CA VAL A 494 32.88 -0.25 8.45
C VAL A 494 34.39 -0.28 8.28
N LEU A 495 35.13 0.60 8.98
CA LEU A 495 36.59 0.59 9.00
C LEU A 495 37.15 -0.72 9.56
N GLU A 496 36.54 -1.27 10.62
CA GLU A 496 36.91 -2.57 11.19
C GLU A 496 36.67 -3.72 10.20
N LEU A 497 35.51 -3.71 9.52
CA LEU A 497 35.18 -4.65 8.44
C LEU A 497 36.15 -4.54 7.26
N GLU A 498 36.54 -3.33 6.85
CA GLU A 498 37.53 -3.12 5.80
C GLU A 498 38.91 -3.64 6.20
N ALA A 499 39.33 -3.41 7.44
CA ALA A 499 40.59 -3.96 7.97
C ALA A 499 40.57 -5.51 7.97
N LEU A 500 39.46 -6.11 8.42
CA LEU A 500 39.24 -7.56 8.38
C LEU A 500 39.21 -8.11 6.94
N ARG A 501 38.62 -7.38 5.99
CA ARG A 501 38.63 -7.75 4.57
C ARG A 501 40.03 -7.72 3.98
N ARG A 502 40.83 -6.67 4.28
CA ARG A 502 42.24 -6.61 3.87
C ARG A 502 43.03 -7.79 4.43
N HIS A 503 42.83 -8.10 5.71
CA HIS A 503 43.47 -9.24 6.36
C HIS A 503 43.10 -10.58 5.71
N ASN A 504 41.82 -10.83 5.45
CA ASN A 504 41.38 -12.05 4.76
C ASN A 504 41.89 -12.14 3.32
N LYS A 505 41.97 -11.03 2.59
CA LYS A 505 42.52 -10.99 1.23
C LYS A 505 44.00 -11.37 1.22
N LEU A 506 44.78 -10.89 2.19
CA LEU A 506 46.18 -11.28 2.36
C LEU A 506 46.32 -12.76 2.70
N LEU A 507 45.54 -13.28 3.64
CA LEU A 507 45.51 -14.70 3.98
C LEU A 507 45.15 -15.58 2.78
N THR A 508 44.17 -15.16 1.97
CA THR A 508 43.73 -15.91 0.78
C THR A 508 44.79 -15.89 -0.32
N GLY A 509 45.44 -14.73 -0.55
CA GLY A 509 46.59 -14.64 -1.45
C GLY A 509 47.72 -15.57 -0.99
N HIS A 510 47.95 -15.65 0.32
CA HIS A 510 48.97 -16.49 0.89
C HIS A 510 48.69 -18.00 0.75
N ILE A 511 47.44 -18.42 0.96
CA ILE A 511 47.01 -19.81 0.71
C ILE A 511 47.22 -20.19 -0.77
N ASN A 512 46.92 -19.27 -1.69
CA ASN A 512 47.17 -19.48 -3.12
C ASN A 512 48.67 -19.56 -3.44
N ASP A 513 49.51 -18.71 -2.85
CA ASP A 513 50.97 -18.77 -3.04
C ASP A 513 51.58 -20.07 -2.48
N MET A 514 51.10 -20.54 -1.33
CA MET A 514 51.48 -21.83 -0.76
C MET A 514 51.03 -23.02 -1.63
N ALA A 515 49.86 -22.94 -2.26
CA ALA A 515 49.38 -23.96 -3.18
C ALA A 515 50.18 -24.00 -4.50
N VAL A 516 50.82 -22.90 -4.90
CA VAL A 516 51.65 -22.80 -6.11
C VAL A 516 53.10 -23.23 -5.88
N GLN A 517 53.61 -23.19 -4.63
CA GLN A 517 55.02 -23.45 -4.30
C GLN A 517 55.36 -24.86 -3.77
N SER A 518 54.51 -25.87 -3.95
CA SER A 518 54.96 -27.25 -3.85
C SER A 518 55.53 -27.70 -5.21
N PRO A 519 56.87 -27.60 -5.43
CA PRO A 519 57.75 -28.68 -5.01
C PRO A 519 59.15 -28.26 -4.48
N SER A 520 59.58 -28.96 -3.42
CA SER A 520 60.96 -29.18 -2.95
C SER A 520 61.82 -27.99 -2.47
N SER A 521 62.14 -28.05 -1.17
CA SER A 521 63.37 -27.60 -0.49
C SER A 521 63.83 -26.14 -0.68
N LYS A 522 63.28 -25.24 0.15
CA LYS A 522 63.90 -23.98 0.66
C LYS A 522 62.92 -23.28 1.64
N SER A 523 62.50 -23.95 2.72
CA SER A 523 61.38 -23.44 3.55
C SER A 523 61.76 -22.49 4.69
N GLU A 524 62.93 -22.62 5.33
CA GLU A 524 63.15 -21.93 6.62
C GLU A 524 63.55 -20.44 6.53
N SER A 525 64.21 -19.98 5.46
CA SER A 525 64.65 -18.57 5.37
C SER A 525 63.54 -17.64 4.90
N VAL A 526 62.66 -18.12 4.01
CA VAL A 526 61.53 -17.34 3.50
C VAL A 526 60.44 -17.21 4.58
N GLU A 527 60.21 -18.24 5.40
CA GLU A 527 59.29 -18.16 6.54
C GLU A 527 59.68 -17.09 7.58
N LYS A 528 60.98 -16.87 7.82
CA LYS A 528 61.46 -15.90 8.83
C LYS A 528 61.29 -14.44 8.42
N ASP A 529 61.68 -14.09 7.19
CA ASP A 529 61.53 -12.72 6.67
C ASP A 529 60.05 -12.36 6.48
N LEU A 530 59.24 -13.37 6.18
CA LEU A 530 57.81 -13.24 6.00
C LEU A 530 57.05 -13.12 7.33
N TYR A 531 57.41 -13.91 8.35
CA TYR A 531 56.87 -13.75 9.71
C TYR A 531 57.23 -12.37 10.27
N GLY A 532 58.45 -11.88 10.00
CA GLY A 532 58.85 -10.52 10.35
C GLY A 532 57.97 -9.44 9.71
N SER A 533 57.62 -9.59 8.42
CA SER A 533 56.74 -8.63 7.73
C SER A 533 55.31 -8.65 8.28
N LEU A 534 54.78 -9.83 8.60
CA LEU A 534 53.44 -9.98 9.17
C LEU A 534 53.33 -9.39 10.58
N VAL A 535 54.39 -9.55 11.39
CA VAL A 535 54.47 -8.97 12.74
C VAL A 535 54.56 -7.45 12.68
N MET A 536 55.38 -6.90 11.78
CA MET A 536 55.51 -5.45 11.58
C MET A 536 54.19 -4.80 11.15
N GLU A 537 53.42 -5.48 10.28
CA GLU A 537 52.12 -4.97 9.84
C GLU A 537 51.02 -5.14 10.90
N GLN A 538 51.03 -6.23 11.68
CA GLN A 538 50.17 -6.37 12.86
C GLN A 538 50.44 -5.28 13.90
N ASP A 539 51.70 -4.93 14.12
CA ASP A 539 52.08 -3.87 15.07
C ASP A 539 51.69 -2.49 14.56
N SER A 540 51.75 -2.24 13.24
CA SER A 540 51.21 -1.02 12.62
C SER A 540 49.70 -0.91 12.85
N ILE A 541 48.95 -1.99 12.61
CA ILE A 541 47.49 -2.01 12.78
C ILE A 541 47.10 -1.84 14.26
N ARG A 542 47.83 -2.49 15.19
CA ARG A 542 47.63 -2.31 16.63
C ARG A 542 47.86 -0.87 17.07
N LYS A 543 48.86 -0.21 16.48
CA LYS A 543 49.16 1.20 16.74
C LYS A 543 48.04 2.10 16.25
N ASP A 544 47.54 1.87 15.03
CA ASP A 544 46.43 2.63 14.46
C ASP A 544 45.14 2.45 15.29
N LEU A 545 44.84 1.23 15.74
CA LEU A 545 43.72 0.94 16.66
C LEU A 545 43.88 1.63 18.02
N ALA A 546 45.10 1.67 18.56
CA ALA A 546 45.38 2.33 19.84
C ALA A 546 45.23 3.85 19.74
N ASP A 547 45.66 4.45 18.63
CA ASP A 547 45.53 5.89 18.40
C ASP A 547 44.07 6.28 18.11
N LEU A 548 43.31 5.45 17.40
CA LEU A 548 41.87 5.63 17.25
C LEU A 548 41.12 5.51 18.59
N GLY A 549 41.51 4.55 19.44
CA GLY A 549 40.97 4.39 20.79
C GLY A 549 41.23 5.58 21.71
N LYS A 550 42.35 6.30 21.52
CA LYS A 550 42.63 7.56 22.21
C LYS A 550 41.73 8.69 21.72
N LEU A 551 41.56 8.84 20.40
CA LEU A 551 40.64 9.82 19.81
C LEU A 551 39.20 9.64 20.33
N VAL A 552 38.71 8.39 20.37
CA VAL A 552 37.39 8.07 20.92
C VAL A 552 37.29 8.45 22.41
N LYS A 553 38.32 8.15 23.22
CA LYS A 553 38.35 8.52 24.65
C LYS A 553 38.40 10.04 24.86
N GLU A 554 39.13 10.77 24.03
CA GLU A 554 39.18 12.24 24.09
C GLU A 554 37.82 12.86 23.72
N ASP A 555 37.14 12.33 22.71
CA ASP A 555 35.80 12.79 22.34
C ASP A 555 34.75 12.42 23.40
N VAL A 556 34.85 11.24 24.02
CA VAL A 556 34.01 10.84 25.17
C VAL A 556 34.25 11.75 26.37
N SER A 557 35.50 12.09 26.67
CA SER A 557 35.85 12.99 27.79
C SER A 557 35.36 14.42 27.55
N LYS A 558 35.49 14.94 26.32
CA LYS A 558 34.89 16.23 25.94
C LYS A 558 33.36 16.21 26.05
N TYR A 559 32.73 15.08 25.75
CA TYR A 559 31.29 14.89 25.86
C TYR A 559 30.81 14.83 27.32
N GLU A 560 31.54 14.13 28.20
CA GLU A 560 31.28 14.11 29.64
C GLU A 560 31.43 15.50 30.27
N GLN A 561 32.38 16.32 29.78
CA GLN A 561 32.54 17.73 30.20
C GLN A 561 31.44 18.67 29.68
N LEU A 562 30.75 18.32 28.59
CA LEU A 562 29.61 19.07 28.06
C LEU A 562 28.27 18.67 28.71
N LEU A 563 28.23 17.51 29.39
CA LEU A 563 27.09 17.01 30.14
C LEU A 563 27.07 17.45 31.61
N ALA A 564 28.24 17.80 32.17
CA ALA A 564 28.39 18.43 33.49
C ALA A 564 28.18 19.94 33.42
#